data_AF-A0AAW9EA24-F1
#
_entry.id   AF-A0AAW9EA24-F1
#
_cell.length_a   1.000
_cell.length_b   1.000
_cell.length_c   1.000
_cell.angle_alpha   90.00
_cell.angle_beta   90.00
_cell.angle_gamma   90.00
#
_symmetry.space_group_name_H-M   'P 1'
#
loop_
_entity.id
_entity.type
_entity.pdbx_description
1 polymer ?
#
loop_
_entity_poly.entity_id
_entity_poly.type
_entity_poly.pdbx_seq_one_letter_code
_entity_poly.pdbx_strand_id
1 'polypeptide(L)'
;DQIEQVLLNITRNALQAVEKTGGTIILRTRTAFQVTLQGERHRLVARIDVIDTGAGIPPHLQDTLFYPMVSGREGGNGLGLSIARSLVDQHAGKIEFTSWPGNTEFSIYLPIK
;
A
#
# COMPACT_ATOMS: atom_id res chain seq x y z
N ASP A 1 -8.68 0.24 14.45
CA ASP A 1 -9.61 0.97 13.56
C ASP A 1 -8.91 1.64 12.38
N GLN A 2 -8.13 2.72 12.56
CA GLN A 2 -7.56 3.43 11.40
C GLN A 2 -6.54 2.61 10.59
N ILE A 3 -5.62 1.90 11.25
CA ILE A 3 -4.67 1.01 10.56
C ILE A 3 -5.37 -0.19 9.91
N GLU A 4 -6.46 -0.69 10.51
CA GLU A 4 -7.28 -1.71 9.89
C GLU A 4 -7.90 -1.20 8.58
N GLN A 5 -8.40 0.04 8.55
CA GLN A 5 -8.90 0.67 7.32
C GLN A 5 -7.81 0.82 6.24
N VAL A 6 -6.56 1.16 6.63
CA VAL A 6 -5.41 1.18 5.71
C VAL A 6 -5.22 -0.19 5.06
N LEU A 7 -5.18 -1.25 5.87
CA LEU A 7 -4.98 -2.61 5.40
C LEU A 7 -6.15 -3.08 4.52
N LEU A 8 -7.39 -2.78 4.90
CA LEU A 8 -8.57 -3.11 4.10
C LEU A 8 -8.54 -2.42 2.73
N ASN A 9 -8.16 -1.15 2.67
CA ASN A 9 -8.08 -0.42 1.41
C ASN A 9 -7.03 -1.01 0.47
N ILE A 10 -5.83 -1.31 0.98
CA ILE A 10 -4.75 -1.87 0.17
C ILE A 10 -5.08 -3.32 -0.23
N THR A 11 -5.60 -4.12 0.68
CA THR A 11 -5.99 -5.52 0.41
C THR A 11 -7.12 -5.62 -0.62
N ARG A 12 -8.07 -4.68 -0.62
CA ARG A 12 -9.12 -4.61 -1.66
C ARG A 12 -8.53 -4.35 -3.04
N ASN A 13 -7.51 -3.50 -3.15
CA ASN A 13 -6.83 -3.29 -4.43
C ASN A 13 -6.06 -4.52 -4.88
N ALA A 14 -5.36 -5.19 -3.96
CA ALA A 14 -4.71 -6.48 -4.22
C ALA A 14 -5.72 -7.52 -4.74
N LEU A 15 -6.89 -7.62 -4.11
CA LEU A 15 -7.97 -8.52 -4.55
C LEU A 15 -8.43 -8.21 -5.98
N GLN A 16 -8.64 -6.94 -6.30
CA GLN A 16 -9.00 -6.50 -7.65
C GLN A 16 -7.88 -6.77 -8.69
N ALA A 17 -6.62 -6.77 -8.25
CA ALA A 17 -5.47 -7.04 -9.12
C ALA A 17 -5.40 -8.52 -9.54
N VAL A 18 -5.81 -9.44 -8.66
CA VAL A 18 -5.78 -10.89 -8.89
C VAL A 18 -7.13 -11.49 -9.35
N GLU A 19 -8.22 -10.72 -9.28
CA GLU A 19 -9.60 -11.21 -9.51
C GLU A 19 -9.76 -11.99 -10.83
N LYS A 20 -9.17 -11.50 -11.92
CA LYS A 20 -9.32 -12.12 -13.25
C LYS A 20 -8.36 -13.27 -13.52
N THR A 21 -7.18 -13.24 -12.91
CA THR A 21 -6.12 -14.21 -13.19
C THR A 21 -6.12 -15.38 -12.20
N GLY A 22 -6.80 -15.23 -11.07
CA GLY A 22 -6.45 -15.98 -9.87
C GLY A 22 -5.08 -15.51 -9.35
N GLY A 23 -4.83 -15.70 -8.06
CA GLY A 23 -3.57 -15.26 -7.49
C GLY A 23 -3.53 -15.42 -5.98
N THR A 24 -2.38 -15.07 -5.42
CA THR A 24 -2.14 -15.09 -3.99
C THR A 24 -1.98 -13.67 -3.47
N ILE A 25 -2.58 -13.39 -2.31
CA ILE A 25 -2.33 -12.18 -1.54
C ILE A 25 -1.61 -12.60 -0.27
N ILE A 26 -0.47 -11.97 0.01
CA ILE A 26 0.35 -12.25 1.19
C ILE A 26 0.37 -10.99 2.05
N LEU A 27 -0.06 -11.13 3.30
CA LEU A 27 0.15 -10.14 4.35
C LEU A 27 1.40 -10.53 5.13
N ARG A 28 2.40 -9.66 5.17
CA ARG A 28 3.65 -9.92 5.89
C ARG A 28 3.96 -8.78 6.84
N THR A 29 4.28 -9.11 8.09
CA THR A 29 4.79 -8.15 9.07
C THR A 29 6.25 -8.42 9.34
N ARG A 30 7.04 -7.35 9.50
CA ARG A 30 8.46 -7.43 9.84
C ARG A 30 8.90 -6.14 10.51
N THR A 31 10.04 -6.16 11.19
CA THR A 31 10.70 -4.95 11.64
C THR A 31 11.58 -4.38 10.52
N ALA A 32 11.66 -3.05 10.46
CA ALA A 32 12.62 -2.32 9.65
C ALA A 32 13.50 -1.48 10.58
N PHE A 33 14.79 -1.38 10.25
CA PHE A 33 15.77 -0.68 11.07
C PHE A 33 16.27 0.57 10.37
N GLN A 34 16.59 1.60 11.15
CA GLN A 34 17.23 2.84 10.65
C GLN A 34 16.42 3.52 9.53
N VAL A 35 15.10 3.56 9.67
CA VAL A 35 14.20 4.16 8.69
C VAL A 35 13.95 5.63 9.06
N THR A 36 14.05 6.52 8.08
CA THR A 36 13.64 7.92 8.25
C THR A 36 12.18 8.07 7.84
N LEU A 37 11.33 8.50 8.77
CA LEU A 37 9.92 8.82 8.55
C LEU A 37 9.69 10.29 8.86
N GLN A 38 9.06 11.03 7.96
CA GLN A 38 8.74 12.46 8.16
C GLN A 38 9.94 13.32 8.61
N GLY A 39 11.15 12.99 8.16
CA GLY A 39 12.39 13.70 8.52
C GLY A 39 13.04 13.25 9.85
N GLU A 40 12.40 12.38 10.62
CA GLU A 40 12.96 11.81 11.85
C GLU A 40 13.53 10.41 11.61
N ARG A 41 14.71 10.12 12.15
CA ARG A 41 15.35 8.80 12.03
C ARG A 41 14.89 7.89 13.18
N HIS A 42 14.20 6.81 12.83
CA HIS A 42 13.75 5.80 13.78
C HIS A 42 14.68 4.57 13.76
N ARG A 43 15.14 4.14 14.94
CA ARG A 43 15.97 2.94 15.07
C ARG A 43 15.22 1.68 14.67
N LEU A 44 13.93 1.61 15.01
CA LEU A 44 13.04 0.47 14.79
C LEU A 44 11.68 0.98 14.31
N VAL A 45 11.16 0.37 13.26
CA VAL A 45 9.89 0.71 12.61
C VAL A 45 9.12 -0.58 12.31
N ALA A 46 7.81 -0.56 12.47
CA ALA A 46 6.95 -1.65 12.02
C ALA A 46 6.76 -1.54 10.51
N ARG A 47 7.03 -2.62 9.78
CA ARG A 47 6.76 -2.74 8.34
C ARG A 47 5.66 -3.78 8.12
N ILE A 48 4.63 -3.41 7.38
CA ILE A 48 3.54 -4.28 6.96
C ILE A 48 3.48 -4.27 5.44
N ASP A 49 3.54 -5.42 4.82
CA ASP A 49 3.48 -5.58 3.38
C ASP A 49 2.20 -6.28 2.95
N VAL A 50 1.58 -5.75 1.90
CA VAL A 50 0.50 -6.40 1.16
C VAL A 50 1.04 -6.71 -0.23
N ILE A 51 1.22 -8.00 -0.51
CA ILE A 51 1.84 -8.48 -1.75
C ILE A 51 0.79 -9.25 -2.55
N ASP A 52 0.60 -8.91 -3.82
CA ASP A 52 -0.27 -9.66 -4.73
C ASP A 52 0.47 -10.13 -5.98
N THR A 53 -0.01 -11.24 -6.56
CA THR A 53 0.51 -11.80 -7.81
C THR A 53 -0.29 -11.38 -9.03
N GLY A 54 -0.88 -10.18 -9.01
CA GLY A 54 -1.76 -9.67 -10.05
C GLY A 54 -1.02 -9.11 -11.27
N ALA A 55 -1.75 -8.42 -12.13
CA ALA A 55 -1.22 -7.88 -13.40
C ALA A 55 -0.16 -6.76 -13.23
N GLY A 56 0.04 -6.26 -12.01
CA GLY A 56 0.89 -5.11 -11.74
C GLY A 56 0.19 -3.77 -12.01
N ILE A 57 0.87 -2.68 -11.65
CA ILE A 57 0.40 -1.31 -11.81
C ILE A 57 0.98 -0.72 -13.11
N PRO A 58 0.13 -0.30 -14.07
CA PRO A 58 0.59 0.33 -15.30
C PRO A 58 1.48 1.55 -15.03
N PRO A 59 2.60 1.74 -15.76
CA PRO A 59 3.54 2.83 -15.50
C PRO A 59 2.90 4.22 -15.47
N HIS A 60 1.93 4.48 -16.35
CA HIS A 60 1.24 5.77 -16.41
C HIS A 60 0.34 6.09 -15.19
N LEU A 61 0.05 5.11 -14.33
CA LEU A 61 -0.73 5.30 -13.11
C LEU A 61 0.14 5.42 -11.86
N GLN A 62 1.42 5.07 -11.93
CA GLN A 62 2.29 4.95 -10.75
C GLN A 62 2.44 6.27 -10.00
N ASP A 63 2.63 7.38 -10.72
CA ASP A 63 2.81 8.72 -10.13
C ASP A 63 1.53 9.27 -9.50
N THR A 64 0.37 8.81 -9.97
CA THR A 64 -0.95 9.30 -9.56
C THR A 64 -1.71 8.33 -8.66
N LEU A 65 -1.09 7.19 -8.31
CA LEU A 65 -1.76 6.05 -7.67
C LEU A 65 -2.43 6.41 -6.33
N PHE A 66 -1.86 7.36 -5.60
CA PHE A 66 -2.38 7.83 -4.31
C PHE A 66 -3.24 9.09 -4.42
N TYR A 67 -3.45 9.62 -5.64
CA TYR A 67 -4.32 10.79 -5.81
C TYR A 67 -5.79 10.37 -5.75
N PRO A 68 -6.67 11.19 -5.16
CA PRO A 68 -8.09 10.89 -5.11
C PRO A 68 -8.68 10.71 -6.51
N MET A 69 -9.64 9.79 -6.64
CA MET A 69 -10.41 9.57 -7.87
C MET A 69 -9.58 9.05 -9.06
N VAL A 70 -8.31 8.70 -8.85
CA VAL A 70 -7.50 8.00 -9.85
C VAL A 70 -7.86 6.53 -9.80
N SER A 71 -8.63 6.06 -10.77
CA SER A 71 -8.86 4.63 -11.02
C SER A 71 -8.40 4.28 -12.42
N GLY A 72 -7.73 3.14 -12.57
CA GLY A 72 -7.42 2.57 -13.88
C GLY A 72 -8.59 1.81 -14.52
N ARG A 73 -9.77 1.77 -13.87
CA ARG A 73 -10.90 0.89 -14.22
C ARG A 73 -12.26 1.44 -13.74
N GLU A 74 -13.33 1.06 -14.45
CA GLU A 74 -14.72 1.36 -14.11
C GLU A 74 -15.18 0.61 -12.83
N GLY A 75 -15.88 1.30 -11.92
CA GLY A 75 -16.51 0.71 -10.73
C GLY A 75 -15.77 0.93 -9.39
N GLY A 76 -14.51 1.35 -9.40
CA GLY A 76 -13.78 1.78 -8.20
C GLY A 76 -13.87 3.29 -8.00
N ASN A 77 -14.16 3.77 -6.80
CA ASN A 77 -14.21 5.21 -6.50
C ASN A 77 -12.83 5.90 -6.51
N GLY A 78 -11.72 5.14 -6.62
CA GLY A 78 -10.37 5.68 -6.58
C GLY A 78 -9.99 6.35 -5.26
N LEU A 79 -10.71 6.07 -4.17
CA LEU A 79 -10.49 6.69 -2.85
C LEU A 79 -9.69 5.80 -1.90
N GLY A 80 -9.60 4.50 -2.15
CA GLY A 80 -8.98 3.56 -1.20
C GLY A 80 -7.52 3.90 -0.86
N LEU A 81 -6.67 4.08 -1.87
CA LEU A 81 -5.25 4.36 -1.67
C LEU A 81 -5.00 5.77 -1.15
N SER A 82 -5.78 6.77 -1.58
CA SER A 82 -5.65 8.14 -1.07
C SER A 82 -6.04 8.23 0.41
N ILE A 83 -7.10 7.52 0.83
CA ILE A 83 -7.46 7.38 2.25
C ILE A 83 -6.36 6.64 3.02
N ALA A 84 -5.85 5.52 2.48
CA ALA A 84 -4.79 4.76 3.13
C ALA A 84 -3.55 5.64 3.35
N ARG A 85 -3.14 6.42 2.33
CA ARG A 85 -2.03 7.37 2.41
C ARG A 85 -2.25 8.40 3.51
N SER A 86 -3.40 9.07 3.51
CA SER A 86 -3.75 10.08 4.53
C SER A 86 -3.72 9.50 5.95
N LEU A 87 -4.28 8.31 6.16
CA LEU A 87 -4.27 7.66 7.47
C LEU A 87 -2.86 7.29 7.91
N VAL A 88 -2.00 6.80 7.02
CA VAL A 88 -0.60 6.49 7.37
C VAL A 88 0.19 7.77 7.66
N ASP A 89 -0.03 8.85 6.90
CA ASP A 89 0.59 10.14 7.17
C ASP A 89 0.17 10.70 8.55
N GLN A 90 -1.09 10.55 8.95
CA GLN A 90 -1.58 10.91 10.29
C GLN A 90 -0.89 10.14 11.43
N HIS A 91 -0.33 8.97 11.14
CA HIS A 91 0.44 8.17 12.11
C HIS A 91 1.95 8.41 12.01
N ALA A 92 2.38 9.49 11.34
CA ALA A 92 3.79 9.78 11.05
C ALA A 92 4.50 8.62 10.31
N GLY A 93 3.73 7.85 9.54
CA GLY A 93 4.23 6.72 8.77
C GLY A 93 4.56 7.08 7.33
N LYS A 94 4.79 6.03 6.53
CA LYS A 94 4.99 6.11 5.08
C LYS A 94 4.36 4.90 4.38
N ILE A 95 3.79 5.11 3.20
CA ILE A 95 3.45 4.02 2.27
C ILE A 95 4.35 4.13 1.05
N GLU A 96 4.93 3.01 0.65
CA GLU A 96 5.67 2.83 -0.60
C GLU A 96 5.09 1.65 -1.38
N PHE A 97 5.43 1.53 -2.65
CA PHE A 97 5.12 0.33 -3.42
C PHE A 97 6.20 0.01 -4.43
N THR A 98 6.27 -1.26 -4.82
CA THR A 98 6.99 -1.72 -6.00
C THR A 98 6.05 -2.63 -6.81
N SER A 99 6.09 -2.54 -8.13
CA SER A 99 5.16 -3.31 -8.96
C SER A 99 5.73 -3.65 -10.32
N TRP A 100 5.52 -4.90 -10.71
CA TRP A 100 5.72 -5.45 -12.05
C TRP A 100 4.67 -6.56 -12.29
N PRO A 101 4.45 -7.00 -13.54
CA PRO A 101 3.51 -8.09 -13.80
C PRO A 101 3.84 -9.33 -12.97
N GLY A 102 2.86 -9.84 -12.22
CA GLY A 102 3.01 -10.99 -11.33
C GLY A 102 3.48 -10.64 -9.90
N ASN A 103 3.75 -9.37 -9.59
CA ASN A 103 4.10 -8.94 -8.24
C ASN A 103 3.83 -7.44 -8.01
N THR A 104 2.91 -7.11 -7.11
CA THR A 104 2.77 -5.78 -6.53
C THR A 104 2.94 -5.88 -5.02
N GLU A 105 3.87 -5.12 -4.44
CA GLU A 105 4.08 -5.04 -2.99
C GLU A 105 3.85 -3.59 -2.54
N PHE A 106 2.82 -3.38 -1.71
CA PHE A 106 2.65 -2.16 -0.94
C PHE A 106 3.28 -2.35 0.45
N SER A 107 4.18 -1.45 0.83
CA SER A 107 4.88 -1.46 2.12
C SER A 107 4.46 -0.27 2.97
N ILE A 108 3.91 -0.55 4.14
CA ILE A 108 3.47 0.43 5.14
C ILE A 108 4.50 0.45 6.26
N TYR A 109 5.01 1.64 6.58
CA TYR A 109 5.98 1.87 7.63
C TYR A 109 5.35 2.71 8.74
N LEU A 110 5.39 2.24 9.98
CA LEU A 110 4.82 2.91 11.14
C LEU A 110 5.86 3.01 12.27
N PRO A 111 6.06 4.19 12.88
CA PRO A 111 6.96 4.32 14.02
C PRO A 111 6.45 3.49 15.21
N ILE A 112 7.37 2.79 15.87
CA ILE A 112 7.08 2.08 17.13
C ILE A 112 7.49 3.00 18.27
N LYS A 113 6.59 3.23 19.23
CA LYS A 113 6.89 3.98 20.46
C LYS A 113 7.50 3.06 21.52
#